data_AF-A0A8W8IHR5-F1
#
_entry.id   AF-A0A8W8IHR5-F1
#
_cell.length_a   1.000
_cell.length_b   1.000
_cell.length_c   1.000
_cell.angle_alpha   90.00
_cell.angle_beta   90.00
_cell.angle_gamma   90.00
#
_symmetry.space_group_name_H-M   'P 1'
#
loop_
_entity.id
_entity.type
_entity.pdbx_description
1 polymer ?
#
loop_
_entity_poly.entity_id
_entity_poly.type
_entity_poly.pdbx_seq_one_letter_code
_entity_poly.pdbx_strand_id
1 'polypeptide(L)'
;FMLVLLLSFIIAAGLLGYMIGTIPPSQSCGPYRVYSNQTGAVMFNVVTNTVQNWPTEARDVFEFLGTVGFFIPVVILLVLLMYYYWLRGQGYKKTEELLQEQLKMEGRDKKYLLDRVNEVLTQNADLLS
;
A
#
# COMPACT_ATOMS: atom_id res chain seq x y z
N PHE A 1 1.43 -6.97 -7.16
CA PHE A 1 2.13 -5.75 -6.72
C PHE A 1 1.45 -5.11 -5.50
N MET A 2 0.19 -4.67 -5.62
CA MET A 2 -0.57 -4.02 -4.53
C MET A 2 -0.61 -4.81 -3.20
N LEU A 3 -0.85 -6.12 -3.25
CA LEU A 3 -0.83 -6.98 -2.07
C LEU A 3 0.55 -7.06 -1.41
N VAL A 4 1.61 -7.11 -2.22
CA VAL A 4 3.00 -7.18 -1.71
C VAL A 4 3.38 -5.88 -1.02
N LEU A 5 2.97 -4.73 -1.57
CA LEU A 5 3.18 -3.41 -0.94
C LEU A 5 2.42 -3.28 0.38
N LEU A 6 1.17 -3.73 0.43
CA LEU A 6 0.36 -3.63 1.65
C LEU A 6 0.92 -4.53 2.75
N LEU A 7 1.32 -5.76 2.41
CA LEU A 7 1.96 -6.68 3.36
C LEU A 7 3.33 -6.16 3.81
N SER A 8 4.17 -5.67 2.89
CA SER A 8 5.48 -5.14 3.24
C SER A 8 5.37 -3.88 4.11
N PHE A 9 4.40 -3.01 3.86
CA PHE A 9 4.14 -1.83 4.69
C PHE A 9 3.75 -2.22 6.11
N ILE A 10 2.88 -3.20 6.30
CA ILE A 10 2.44 -3.65 7.63
C ILE A 10 3.58 -4.31 8.39
N ILE A 11 4.34 -5.19 7.73
CA ILE A 11 5.51 -5.83 8.33
C ILE A 11 6.56 -4.77 8.69
N ALA A 12 6.83 -3.80 7.80
CA ALA A 12 7.75 -2.72 8.05
C ALA A 12 7.28 -1.81 9.20
N ALA A 13 5.99 -1.47 9.26
CA ALA A 13 5.42 -0.66 10.34
C ALA A 13 5.51 -1.40 11.69
N GLY A 14 5.21 -2.70 11.71
CA GLY A 14 5.37 -3.55 12.89
C GLY A 14 6.84 -3.66 13.34
N LEU A 15 7.76 -3.90 12.40
CA LEU A 15 9.20 -3.94 12.67
C LEU A 15 9.71 -2.58 13.16
N LEU A 16 9.29 -1.47 12.55
CA LEU A 16 9.64 -0.12 13.00
C LEU A 16 9.09 0.16 14.39
N GLY A 17 7.84 -0.22 14.67
CA GLY A 17 7.25 -0.12 16.01
C GLY A 17 8.04 -0.93 17.04
N TYR A 18 8.43 -2.15 16.69
CA TYR A 18 9.25 -3.01 17.54
C TYR A 18 10.66 -2.43 17.76
N MET A 19 11.29 -1.92 16.71
CA MET A 19 12.59 -1.27 16.78
C MET A 19 12.53 -0.03 17.67
N ILE A 20 11.55 0.85 17.48
CA ILE A 20 11.35 2.04 18.33
C ILE A 20 11.08 1.64 19.78
N GLY A 21 10.31 0.57 20.00
CA GLY A 21 10.07 0.03 21.33
C GLY A 21 11.35 -0.48 22.02
N THR A 22 12.26 -1.11 21.26
CA THR A 22 13.44 -1.81 21.79
C THR A 22 14.73 -0.99 21.79
N ILE A 23 14.81 0.12 21.03
CA ILE A 23 16.02 0.97 20.99
C ILE A 23 16.22 1.64 22.37
N PRO A 24 17.36 1.39 23.05
CA PRO A 24 17.65 2.03 24.31
C PRO A 24 18.03 3.51 24.09
N PRO A 25 17.59 4.43 24.97
CA PRO A 25 17.93 5.84 24.84
C PRO A 25 19.45 6.09 25.01
N SER A 26 19.92 7.21 24.45
CA SER A 26 21.32 7.63 24.50
C SER A 26 21.81 7.85 25.95
N GLN A 27 22.95 7.25 26.31
CA GLN A 27 23.47 7.21 27.68
C GLN A 27 24.23 8.46 28.13
N SER A 28 24.67 9.33 27.22
CA SER A 28 25.68 10.36 27.51
C SER A 28 25.11 11.73 27.90
N CYS A 29 24.26 11.77 28.93
CA CYS A 29 23.74 13.00 29.58
C CYS A 29 22.50 13.63 28.90
N GLY A 30 21.32 13.19 29.32
CA GLY A 30 20.03 13.84 29.06
C GLY A 30 18.97 13.36 30.06
N PRO A 31 17.83 14.05 30.20
CA PRO A 31 16.77 13.74 31.18
C PRO A 31 16.17 12.32 31.03
N TYR A 32 16.38 11.67 29.87
CA TYR A 32 15.93 10.31 29.56
C TYR A 32 16.81 9.20 30.16
N ARG A 33 17.91 9.53 30.86
CA ARG A 33 18.85 8.54 31.43
C ARG A 33 18.23 7.69 32.54
N VAL A 34 17.23 8.19 33.26
CA VAL A 34 16.58 7.50 34.39
C VAL A 34 15.93 6.17 33.97
N TYR A 35 15.50 6.09 32.71
CA TYR A 35 14.79 4.93 32.18
C TYR A 35 15.72 3.89 31.53
N SER A 36 17.04 4.13 31.45
CA SER A 36 17.97 3.25 30.74
C SER A 36 18.34 1.95 31.48
N ASN A 37 18.09 1.88 32.80
CA ASN A 37 18.42 0.72 33.63
C ASN A 37 17.33 -0.36 33.65
N GLN A 38 16.19 -0.16 33.00
CA GLN A 38 15.05 -1.09 33.04
C GLN A 38 14.86 -1.75 31.67
N THR A 39 15.49 -2.92 31.55
CA THR A 39 15.30 -3.99 30.57
C THR A 39 14.12 -3.83 29.57
N GLY A 40 14.43 -3.41 28.34
CA GLY A 40 13.82 -3.98 27.12
C GLY A 40 12.74 -3.20 26.36
N ALA A 41 12.08 -2.18 26.91
CA ALA A 41 10.99 -1.47 26.20
C ALA A 41 10.81 0.01 26.61
N VAL A 42 11.90 0.78 26.60
CA VAL A 42 12.01 2.03 27.38
C VAL A 42 11.26 3.22 26.76
N MET A 43 11.25 3.35 25.43
CA MET A 43 10.54 4.45 24.74
C MET A 43 9.03 4.40 24.97
N PHE A 44 8.45 3.21 24.94
CA PHE A 44 7.01 3.05 25.18
C PHE A 44 6.63 3.41 26.63
N ASN A 45 7.51 3.12 27.59
CA ASN A 45 7.29 3.45 29.00
C ASN A 45 7.24 4.97 29.26
N VAL A 46 8.03 5.76 28.53
CA VAL A 46 7.97 7.22 28.60
C VAL A 46 6.66 7.75 28.01
N VAL A 47 6.23 7.17 26.88
CA VAL A 47 4.95 7.51 26.25
C VAL A 47 3.80 7.17 27.18
N THR A 48 3.78 5.98 27.79
CA THR A 48 2.72 5.60 28.74
C THR A 48 2.73 6.45 30.00
N ASN A 49 3.90 6.82 30.55
CA ASN A 49 3.97 7.71 31.72
C ASN A 49 3.45 9.13 31.39
N THR A 50 3.74 9.62 30.19
CA THR A 50 3.24 10.92 29.72
C THR A 50 1.73 10.86 29.45
N VAL A 51 1.25 9.77 28.86
CA VAL A 51 -0.19 9.50 28.64
C VAL A 51 -0.95 9.33 29.97
N GLN A 52 -0.31 8.82 31.03
CA GLN A 52 -0.93 8.76 32.35
C GLN A 52 -1.10 10.14 33.01
N ASN A 53 -0.29 11.12 32.63
CA ASN A 53 -0.43 12.51 33.07
C ASN A 53 -1.42 13.31 32.18
N TRP A 54 -1.98 12.71 31.14
CA TRP A 54 -2.96 13.33 30.26
C TRP A 54 -4.40 13.21 30.79
N PRO A 55 -5.32 14.08 30.33
CA PRO A 55 -6.74 14.00 30.68
C PRO A 55 -7.31 12.61 30.35
N THR A 56 -8.26 12.16 31.17
CA THR A 56 -8.82 10.79 31.17
C THR A 56 -9.26 10.31 29.78
N GLU A 57 -9.87 11.20 28.99
CA GLU A 57 -10.33 10.92 27.63
C GLU A 57 -9.20 10.46 26.68
N ALA A 58 -8.02 11.10 26.78
CA ALA A 58 -6.89 10.77 25.92
C ALA A 58 -6.21 9.45 26.34
N ARG A 59 -6.26 9.16 27.65
CA ARG A 59 -5.74 7.91 28.21
C ARG A 59 -6.60 6.71 27.77
N ASP A 60 -7.92 6.81 27.87
CA ASP A 60 -8.84 5.74 27.46
C ASP A 60 -8.69 5.40 25.97
N VAL A 61 -8.48 6.40 25.11
CA VAL A 61 -8.23 6.19 23.68
C VAL A 61 -6.92 5.42 23.46
N PHE A 62 -5.83 5.80 24.15
CA PHE A 62 -4.54 5.11 24.03
C PHE A 62 -4.59 3.68 24.59
N GLU A 63 -5.30 3.47 25.70
CA GLU A 63 -5.48 2.17 26.33
C GLU A 63 -6.34 1.25 25.44
N PHE A 64 -7.36 1.81 24.78
CA PHE A 64 -8.15 1.11 23.77
C PHE A 64 -7.31 0.71 22.54
N LEU A 65 -6.46 1.60 22.04
CA LEU A 65 -5.52 1.33 20.94
C LEU A 65 -4.47 0.25 21.28
N GLY A 66 -4.01 0.21 22.53
CA GLY A 66 -3.06 -0.78 23.03
C GLY A 66 -3.69 -2.13 23.37
N THR A 67 -5.02 -2.21 23.46
CA THR A 67 -5.75 -3.43 23.83
C THR A 67 -5.90 -4.34 22.62
N VAL A 68 -5.78 -5.66 22.84
CA VAL A 68 -5.95 -6.72 21.82
C VAL A 68 -7.28 -6.57 21.06
N GLY A 69 -8.31 -6.04 21.71
CA GLY A 69 -9.63 -5.75 21.13
C GLY A 69 -9.62 -4.76 19.95
N PHE A 70 -8.62 -3.88 19.82
CA PHE A 70 -8.46 -3.00 18.66
C PHE A 70 -7.76 -3.70 17.49
N PHE A 71 -6.85 -4.63 17.77
CA PHE A 71 -6.15 -5.37 16.73
C PHE A 71 -7.08 -6.30 15.94
N ILE A 72 -8.08 -6.90 16.58
CA ILE A 72 -9.05 -7.80 15.92
C ILE A 72 -9.79 -7.11 14.76
N PRO A 73 -10.50 -5.98 14.94
CA PRO A 73 -11.20 -5.31 13.84
C PRO A 73 -10.23 -4.81 12.77
N VAL A 74 -9.03 -4.36 13.14
CA VAL A 74 -7.99 -3.97 12.17
C VAL A 74 -7.56 -5.15 11.30
N VAL A 75 -7.33 -6.33 11.88
CA VAL A 75 -6.99 -7.54 11.15
C VAL A 75 -8.14 -7.96 10.22
N ILE A 76 -9.38 -7.91 10.68
CA ILE A 76 -10.56 -8.21 9.84
C ILE A 76 -10.63 -7.25 8.64
N LEU A 77 -10.47 -5.95 8.87
CA LEU A 77 -10.47 -4.92 7.82
C LEU A 77 -9.35 -5.19 6.81
N LEU A 78 -8.17 -5.58 7.28
CA LEU A 78 -7.02 -5.92 6.46
C LEU A 78 -7.27 -7.18 5.59
N VAL A 79 -7.89 -8.21 6.16
CA VAL A 79 -8.33 -9.41 5.41
C VAL A 79 -9.39 -9.04 4.35
N LEU A 80 -10.32 -8.16 4.70
CA LEU A 80 -11.34 -7.63 3.78
C LEU A 80 -10.71 -6.88 2.62
N LEU A 81 -9.74 -6.01 2.88
CA LEU A 81 -8.97 -5.30 1.86
C LEU A 81 -8.19 -6.28 0.99
N MET A 82 -7.53 -7.27 1.58
CA MET A 82 -6.82 -8.31 0.83
C MET A 82 -7.75 -9.04 -0.13
N TYR A 83 -8.92 -9.47 0.34
CA TYR A 83 -9.93 -10.14 -0.49
C TYR A 83 -10.47 -9.22 -1.59
N TYR A 84 -10.74 -7.97 -1.26
CA TYR A 84 -11.20 -6.96 -2.22
C TYR A 84 -10.16 -6.69 -3.30
N TYR A 85 -8.88 -6.56 -2.95
CA TYR A 85 -7.79 -6.39 -3.90
C TYR A 85 -7.48 -7.65 -4.68
N TRP A 86 -7.70 -8.85 -4.12
CA TRP A 86 -7.63 -10.11 -4.85
C TRP A 86 -8.70 -10.16 -5.95
N LEU A 87 -9.95 -9.86 -5.59
CA LEU A 87 -11.07 -9.79 -6.51
C LEU A 87 -10.84 -8.73 -7.60
N ARG A 88 -10.38 -7.53 -7.20
CA ARG A 88 -10.00 -6.50 -8.17
C ARG A 88 -8.83 -6.93 -9.05
N GLY A 89 -7.84 -7.61 -8.49
CA GLY A 89 -6.69 -8.12 -9.23
C GLY A 89 -7.08 -9.11 -10.35
N GLN A 90 -8.15 -9.88 -10.14
CA GLN A 90 -8.76 -10.72 -11.18
C GLN A 90 -9.48 -9.87 -12.25
N GLY A 91 -10.16 -8.78 -11.85
CA GLY A 91 -10.80 -7.83 -12.76
C GLY A 91 -9.82 -7.06 -13.64
N TYR A 92 -8.70 -6.58 -13.07
CA TYR A 92 -7.68 -5.82 -13.80
C TYR A 92 -6.98 -6.64 -14.89
N LYS A 93 -6.79 -7.96 -14.70
CA LYS A 93 -6.28 -8.83 -15.76
C LYS A 93 -7.23 -8.91 -16.95
N LYS A 94 -8.53 -9.05 -16.69
CA LYS A 94 -9.55 -9.07 -17.75
C LYS A 94 -9.66 -7.73 -18.47
N THR A 95 -9.60 -6.62 -17.75
CA THR A 95 -9.65 -5.29 -18.39
C THR A 95 -8.41 -5.02 -19.22
N GLU A 96 -7.22 -5.45 -18.79
CA GLU A 96 -5.98 -5.32 -19.55
C GLU A 96 -5.95 -6.20 -20.82
N GLU A 97 -6.36 -7.47 -20.72
CA GLU A 97 -6.48 -8.36 -21.89
C GLU A 97 -7.49 -7.83 -22.90
N LEU A 98 -8.67 -7.39 -22.44
CA LEU A 98 -9.70 -6.83 -23.32
C LEU A 98 -9.23 -5.53 -23.99
N LEU A 99 -8.46 -4.67 -23.29
CA LEU A 99 -7.91 -3.44 -23.88
C LEU A 99 -6.82 -3.74 -24.92
N GLN A 100 -5.95 -4.72 -24.68
CA GLN A 100 -4.93 -5.13 -25.65
C GLN A 100 -5.56 -5.78 -26.89
N GLU A 101 -6.58 -6.62 -26.72
CA GLU A 101 -7.32 -7.18 -27.85
C GLU A 101 -8.02 -6.10 -28.66
N GLN A 102 -8.66 -5.12 -28.02
CA GLN A 102 -9.28 -3.99 -28.71
C GLN A 102 -8.25 -3.16 -29.49
N LEU A 103 -7.10 -2.83 -28.90
CA LEU A 103 -6.03 -2.11 -29.59
C LEU A 103 -5.48 -2.89 -30.80
N LYS A 104 -5.35 -4.21 -30.67
CA LYS A 104 -4.86 -5.06 -31.77
C LYS A 104 -5.89 -5.17 -32.90
N MET A 105 -7.17 -5.26 -32.57
CA MET A 105 -8.27 -5.29 -33.54
C MET A 105 -8.41 -3.93 -34.27
N GLU A 106 -8.45 -2.83 -33.53
CA GLU A 106 -8.53 -1.48 -34.10
C GLU A 106 -7.29 -1.15 -34.95
N GLY A 107 -6.10 -1.59 -34.51
CA GLY A 107 -4.87 -1.45 -35.27
C GLY A 107 -4.89 -2.22 -36.60
N ARG A 108 -5.48 -3.42 -36.64
CA ARG A 108 -5.66 -4.18 -37.89
C ARG A 108 -6.66 -3.52 -38.83
N ASP A 109 -7.80 -3.05 -38.33
CA ASP A 109 -8.81 -2.40 -39.15
C ASP A 109 -8.28 -1.10 -39.78
N LYS A 110 -7.57 -0.27 -39.01
CA LYS A 110 -6.91 0.93 -39.54
C LYS A 110 -5.89 0.59 -40.63
N LYS A 111 -5.08 -0.45 -40.41
CA LYS A 111 -4.08 -0.88 -41.40
C LYS A 111 -4.74 -1.40 -42.67
N TYR A 112 -5.82 -2.18 -42.56
CA TYR A 112 -6.58 -2.67 -43.71
C TYR A 112 -7.19 -1.52 -44.52
N LEU A 113 -7.80 -0.54 -43.84
CA LEU A 113 -8.36 0.64 -44.52
C LEU A 113 -7.30 1.45 -45.25
N LEU A 114 -6.11 1.64 -44.64
CA LEU A 114 -5.00 2.34 -45.28
C LEU A 114 -4.47 1.60 -46.51
N ASP A 115 -4.38 0.27 -46.47
CA ASP A 115 -3.93 -0.54 -47.61
C ASP A 115 -4.90 -0.40 -48.79
N ARG A 116 -6.21 -0.43 -48.52
CA ARG A 116 -7.25 -0.24 -49.56
C ARG A 116 -7.26 1.16 -50.14
N VAL A 117 -7.05 2.18 -49.31
CA VAL A 117 -6.91 3.56 -49.80
C VAL A 117 -5.65 3.70 -50.66
N ASN A 118 -4.54 3.10 -50.25
CA ASN A 118 -3.30 3.14 -51.00
C ASN A 118 -3.42 2.44 -52.37
N GLU A 119 -4.06 1.26 -52.44
CA GLU A 119 -4.35 0.54 -53.69
C GLU A 119 -5.14 1.42 -54.68
N VAL A 120 -6.16 2.13 -54.20
CA VAL A 120 -6.99 3.01 -55.05
C VAL A 120 -6.21 4.25 -55.51
N LEU A 121 -5.30 4.77 -54.69
CA LEU A 121 -4.45 5.90 -55.06
C LEU A 121 -3.42 5.53 -56.12
N THR A 122 -2.75 4.38 -55.99
CA THR A 122 -1.80 3.90 -57.02
C THR A 122 -2.52 3.59 -58.33
N GLN A 123 -3.67 2.93 -58.29
CA GLN A 123 -4.44 2.66 -59.50
C GLN A 123 -4.90 3.94 -60.20
N ASN A 124 -5.31 4.98 -59.46
CA ASN A 124 -5.64 6.28 -60.05
C ASN A 124 -4.39 7.02 -60.60
N ALA A 125 -3.24 6.87 -59.97
CA ALA A 125 -1.99 7.45 -60.45
C ALA A 125 -1.55 6.82 -61.78
N ASP A 126 -1.68 5.49 -61.92
CA ASP A 126 -1.39 4.75 -63.15
C ASP A 126 -2.38 5.08 -64.29
N LEU A 127 -3.60 5.50 -63.96
CA LEU A 127 -4.60 5.96 -64.93
C LEU A 127 -4.35 7.40 -65.41
N LEU A 128 -3.56 8.19 -64.68
CA LEU A 128 -3.24 9.59 -64.98
C LEU A 128 -1.85 9.77 -65.63
N SER A 129 -1.06 8.69 -65.74
CA SER A 129 0.23 8.62 -66.45
C SER A 129 0.08 8.00 -67.83
#